data_AF-A0A9E4S979-F1
#
_entry.id   AF-A0A9E4S979-F1
#
_cell.length_a   1.000
_cell.length_b   1.000
_cell.length_c   1.000
_cell.angle_alpha   90.00
_cell.angle_beta   90.00
_cell.angle_gamma   90.00
#
_symmetry.space_group_name_H-M   'P 1'
#
loop_
_entity.id
_entity.type
_entity.pdbx_description
1 polymer ?
#
loop_
_entity_poly.entity_id
_entity_poly.type
_entity_poly.pdbx_seq_one_letter_code
_entity_poly.pdbx_strand_id
1 'polypeptide(L)'
;MTRIGTVSALWRFPVKAMMGEQLNRALVTAGGLAGDRDWALIDGDNHIGTAKIPRKWGPLFNSRARYLEEPNGEEPIAAEMTLPDGERMMTSDAAAEERLS
;
A
#
# COMPACT_ATOMS: atom_id res chain seq x y z
N MET A 1 -12.48 -31.13 -14.99
CA MET A 1 -11.74 -29.89 -14.62
C MET A 1 -10.26 -30.19 -14.68
N THR A 2 -9.47 -29.36 -15.35
CA THR A 2 -8.01 -29.54 -15.46
C THR A 2 -7.32 -28.49 -14.60
N ARG A 3 -6.44 -28.92 -13.69
CA ARG A 3 -5.62 -28.01 -12.87
C ARG A 3 -4.49 -27.44 -13.72
N ILE A 4 -4.41 -26.12 -13.81
CA ILE A 4 -3.40 -25.41 -14.62
C ILE A 4 -2.22 -24.85 -13.80
N GLY A 5 -2.28 -24.96 -12.47
CA GLY A 5 -1.20 -24.50 -11.60
C GLY A 5 -1.58 -24.36 -10.13
N THR A 6 -0.75 -23.62 -9.41
CA THR A 6 -0.93 -23.19 -8.02
C THR A 6 -0.44 -21.76 -7.84
N VAL A 7 -1.10 -21.01 -6.97
CA VAL A 7 -0.60 -19.71 -6.51
C VAL A 7 0.70 -19.94 -5.74
N SER A 8 1.80 -19.34 -6.20
CA SER A 8 3.12 -19.45 -5.55
C SER A 8 3.31 -18.39 -4.46
N ALA A 9 2.77 -17.19 -4.66
CA ALA A 9 2.79 -16.11 -3.71
C ALA A 9 1.60 -15.16 -3.93
N LEU A 10 1.20 -14.48 -2.86
CA LEU A 10 0.18 -13.45 -2.87
C LEU A 10 0.80 -12.16 -2.30
N TRP A 11 0.55 -11.04 -2.96
CA TRP A 11 1.07 -9.74 -2.55
C TRP A 11 -0.04 -8.71 -2.55
N ARG A 12 -0.07 -7.87 -1.50
CA ARG A 12 -0.95 -6.70 -1.39
C ARG A 12 -0.09 -5.46 -1.29
N PHE A 13 -0.54 -4.36 -1.89
CA PHE A 13 0.18 -3.09 -1.88
C PHE A 13 -0.74 -2.00 -1.30
N PRO A 14 -0.75 -1.80 0.04
CA PRO A 14 -1.70 -0.90 0.69
C PRO A 14 -1.61 0.56 0.20
N VAL A 15 -0.39 1.06 0.02
CA VAL A 15 -0.11 2.43 -0.43
C VAL A 15 0.45 2.41 -1.85
N LYS A 16 -0.14 3.22 -2.72
CA LYS A 16 0.31 3.39 -4.10
C LYS A 16 1.80 3.80 -4.17
N ALA A 17 2.55 3.11 -5.02
CA ALA A 17 3.98 3.33 -5.28
C ALA A 17 4.94 3.01 -4.11
N MET A 18 4.45 2.40 -3.02
CA MET A 18 5.29 1.79 -1.99
C MET A 18 5.42 0.27 -2.18
N MET A 19 6.40 -0.34 -1.53
CA MET A 19 6.52 -1.79 -1.44
C MET A 19 5.38 -2.37 -0.61
N GLY A 20 4.88 -3.53 -1.03
CA GLY A 20 3.75 -4.20 -0.40
C GLY A 20 4.13 -5.22 0.67
N GLU A 21 3.20 -6.09 0.99
CA GLU A 21 3.33 -7.21 1.91
C GLU A 21 3.03 -8.54 1.22
N GLN A 22 3.71 -9.60 1.65
CA GLN A 22 3.41 -10.95 1.20
C GLN A 22 2.37 -11.58 2.13
N LEU A 23 1.36 -12.21 1.55
CA LEU A 23 0.21 -12.75 2.26
C LEU A 23 0.11 -14.28 2.12
N ASN A 24 -0.47 -14.91 3.14
CA ASN A 24 -0.85 -16.32 3.10
C ASN A 24 -2.30 -16.53 2.66
N ARG A 25 -3.14 -15.49 2.81
CA ARG A 25 -4.56 -15.45 2.38
C ARG A 25 -4.96 -13.99 2.17
N ALA A 26 -6.00 -13.76 1.37
CA ALA A 26 -6.66 -12.47 1.27
C ALA A 26 -8.13 -12.68 0.87
N LEU A 27 -8.97 -11.71 1.22
CA LEU A 27 -10.32 -11.61 0.66
C LEU A 27 -10.26 -11.00 -0.75
N VAL A 28 -10.93 -11.64 -1.71
CA VAL A 28 -11.15 -11.11 -3.05
C VAL A 28 -12.52 -10.44 -3.11
N THR A 29 -12.55 -9.17 -3.49
CA THR A 29 -13.75 -8.36 -3.68
C THR A 29 -13.95 -8.05 -5.16
N ALA A 30 -15.04 -7.37 -5.51
CA ALA A 30 -15.25 -6.88 -6.88
C ALA A 30 -14.17 -5.87 -7.34
N GLY A 31 -13.50 -5.20 -6.40
CA GLY A 31 -12.46 -4.20 -6.68
C GLY A 31 -11.03 -4.74 -6.69
N GLY A 32 -10.82 -6.01 -6.31
CA GLY A 32 -9.48 -6.59 -6.15
C GLY A 32 -9.32 -7.28 -4.80
N LEU A 33 -8.10 -7.37 -4.28
CA LEU A 33 -7.90 -7.84 -2.91
C LEU A 33 -8.37 -6.74 -1.95
N ALA A 34 -9.07 -7.11 -0.87
CA ALA A 34 -9.36 -6.18 0.21
C ALA A 34 -8.06 -5.51 0.70
N GLY A 35 -8.06 -4.18 0.88
CA GLY A 35 -6.88 -3.41 1.29
C GLY A 35 -5.89 -3.08 0.18
N ASP A 36 -6.11 -3.52 -1.05
CA ASP A 36 -5.13 -3.28 -2.10
C ASP A 36 -5.30 -1.90 -2.73
N ARG A 37 -4.27 -1.04 -2.55
CA ARG A 37 -4.23 0.35 -3.01
C ARG A 37 -5.35 1.25 -2.44
N ASP A 38 -5.78 1.00 -1.21
CA ASP A 38 -6.71 1.89 -0.50
C ASP A 38 -6.11 3.29 -0.26
N TRP A 39 -4.78 3.39 -0.21
CA TRP A 39 -4.08 4.61 0.12
C TRP A 39 -3.19 5.11 -1.01
N ALA A 40 -3.04 6.44 -1.09
CA ALA A 40 -2.06 7.10 -1.94
C ALA A 40 -1.61 8.41 -1.31
N LEU A 41 -0.37 8.81 -1.58
CA LEU A 41 0.10 10.15 -1.26
C LEU A 41 -0.40 11.13 -2.31
N ILE A 42 -0.77 12.33 -1.87
CA ILE A 42 -1.23 13.43 -2.71
C ILE A 42 -0.36 14.64 -2.35
N ASP A 43 0.25 15.28 -3.33
CA ASP A 43 1.01 16.52 -3.09
C ASP A 43 0.10 17.75 -2.96
N GLY A 44 0.67 18.90 -2.58
CA GLY A 44 -0.06 20.17 -2.46
C GLY A 44 -0.72 20.68 -3.75
N ASP A 45 -0.36 20.13 -4.91
CA ASP A 45 -0.98 20.43 -6.21
C ASP A 45 -2.07 19.41 -6.59
N ASN A 46 -2.47 18.53 -5.66
CA ASN A 46 -3.41 17.42 -5.86
C ASN A 46 -2.95 16.33 -6.84
N HIS A 47 -1.65 16.18 -7.07
CA HIS A 47 -1.16 15.05 -7.85
C HIS A 47 -0.99 13.81 -6.98
N ILE A 48 -1.50 12.69 -7.49
CA ILE A 48 -1.36 11.38 -6.85
C ILE A 48 0.05 10.83 -7.08
N GLY A 49 0.71 10.43 -6.00
CA GLY A 49 1.99 9.74 -5.99
C GLY A 49 2.00 8.53 -6.92
N THR A 50 2.93 8.51 -7.89
CA THR A 50 2.90 7.50 -8.97
C THR A 50 4.28 7.13 -9.47
N ALA A 51 4.51 5.82 -9.62
CA ALA A 51 5.70 5.26 -10.23
C ALA A 51 5.98 5.75 -11.67
N LYS A 52 4.97 6.29 -12.36
CA LYS A 52 5.09 6.84 -13.73
C LYS A 52 5.95 8.10 -13.81
N ILE A 53 6.18 8.79 -12.69
CA ILE A 53 7.04 9.98 -12.62
C ILE A 53 8.19 9.68 -11.66
N PRO A 54 9.15 8.82 -12.05
CA PRO A 54 10.15 8.26 -11.14
C PRO A 54 11.09 9.31 -10.55
N ARG A 55 11.33 10.43 -11.26
CA ARG A 55 12.14 11.53 -10.74
C ARG A 55 11.54 12.17 -9.48
N LYS A 56 10.20 12.23 -9.39
CA LYS A 56 9.49 12.81 -8.25
C LYS A 56 9.15 11.74 -7.21
N TRP A 57 8.57 10.63 -7.66
CA TRP A 57 7.96 9.63 -6.78
C TRP A 57 8.73 8.32 -6.66
N GLY A 58 9.84 8.17 -7.38
CA GLY A 58 10.71 7.00 -7.30
C GLY A 58 11.18 6.67 -5.87
N PRO A 59 11.50 7.66 -5.02
CA PRO A 59 11.88 7.38 -3.63
C PRO A 59 10.82 6.63 -2.80
N LEU A 60 9.53 6.66 -3.18
CA LEU A 60 8.48 5.90 -2.48
C LEU A 60 8.69 4.39 -2.54
N PHE A 61 9.42 3.88 -3.53
CA PHE A 61 9.77 2.47 -3.62
C PHE A 61 10.75 2.01 -2.52
N ASN A 62 11.38 2.95 -1.81
CA ASN A 62 12.20 2.64 -0.64
C ASN A 62 11.38 2.52 0.64
N SER A 63 10.09 2.86 0.59
CA SER A 63 9.14 2.69 1.69
C SER A 63 8.33 1.42 1.50
N ARG A 64 7.80 0.88 2.59
CA ARG A 64 6.91 -0.29 2.61
C ARG A 64 5.63 0.04 3.35
N ALA A 65 4.51 -0.50 2.89
CA ALA A 65 3.26 -0.48 3.63
C ALA A 65 2.73 -1.90 3.88
N ARG A 66 2.10 -2.09 5.04
CA ARG A 66 1.39 -3.32 5.42
C ARG A 66 0.21 -2.99 6.31
N TYR A 67 -0.77 -3.88 6.40
CA TYR A 67 -1.78 -3.78 7.43
C TYR A 67 -1.37 -4.54 8.70
N LEU A 68 -1.71 -3.98 9.87
CA LEU A 68 -1.54 -4.67 11.15
C LEU A 68 -2.73 -5.59 11.46
N GLU A 69 -3.89 -5.31 10.85
CA GLU A 69 -5.11 -6.09 10.93
C GLU A 69 -5.61 -6.39 9.51
N GLU A 70 -6.21 -7.57 9.27
CA GLU A 70 -6.61 -7.95 7.91
C GLU A 70 -7.84 -7.15 7.46
N PRO A 71 -7.79 -6.42 6.33
CA PRO A 71 -8.92 -5.67 5.81
C PRO A 71 -10.09 -6.61 5.43
N ASN A 72 -11.31 -6.22 5.80
CA ASN A 72 -12.53 -6.99 5.53
C ASN A 72 -13.17 -6.68 4.17
N GLY A 73 -12.61 -5.73 3.40
CA GLY A 73 -13.11 -5.32 2.09
C GLY A 73 -14.25 -4.30 2.13
N GLU A 74 -14.53 -3.72 3.30
CA GLU A 74 -15.48 -2.61 3.49
C GLU A 74 -14.72 -1.27 3.42
N GLU A 75 -14.67 -0.51 4.52
CA GLU A 75 -13.96 0.77 4.57
C GLU A 75 -12.45 0.56 4.73
N PRO A 76 -11.63 1.43 4.12
CA PRO A 76 -10.19 1.46 4.35
C PRO A 76 -9.84 1.61 5.83
N ILE A 77 -9.04 0.69 6.35
CA ILE A 77 -8.41 0.82 7.66
C ILE A 77 -7.00 1.43 7.50
N ALA A 78 -6.41 1.89 8.61
CA ALA A 78 -5.07 2.45 8.58
C ALA A 78 -4.01 1.37 8.25
N ALA A 79 -3.06 1.73 7.39
CA ALA A 79 -1.88 0.90 7.11
C ALA A 79 -0.66 1.44 7.87
N GLU A 80 0.24 0.56 8.29
CA GLU A 80 1.55 0.94 8.80
C GLU A 80 2.49 1.14 7.61
N MET A 81 3.13 2.30 7.55
CA MET A 81 4.20 2.63 6.61
C MET A 81 5.54 2.54 7.33
N THR A 82 6.53 1.93 6.69
CA THR A 82 7.95 2.01 7.05
C THR A 82 8.65 2.88 6.02
N LEU A 83 9.25 3.98 6.47
CA LEU A 83 9.96 4.96 5.64
C LEU A 83 11.40 4.52 5.34
N PRO A 84 12.12 5.20 4.41
CA PRO A 84 13.47 4.79 4.01
C PRO A 84 14.51 4.85 5.13
N ASP A 85 14.27 5.66 6.16
CA ASP A 85 15.10 5.75 7.37
C ASP A 85 14.74 4.71 8.45
N GLY A 86 13.72 3.88 8.19
CA GLY A 86 13.21 2.88 9.12
C GLY A 86 12.15 3.39 10.10
N GLU A 87 11.80 4.68 10.05
CA GLU A 87 10.69 5.23 10.83
C GLU A 87 9.38 4.52 10.44
N ARG A 88 8.53 4.29 11.45
CA ARG A 88 7.21 3.67 11.26
C ARG A 88 6.12 4.61 11.70
N MET A 89 5.07 4.68 10.91
CA MET A 89 3.95 5.60 11.09
C MET A 89 2.69 5.00 10.46
N MET A 90 1.53 5.38 10.96
CA MET A 90 0.24 4.96 10.40
C MET A 90 -0.22 5.95 9.32
N THR A 91 -0.98 5.48 8.34
CA THR A 91 -1.66 6.37 7.38
C THR A 91 -2.69 7.30 8.05
N SER A 92 -3.12 6.97 9.28
CA SER A 92 -4.00 7.78 10.10
C SER A 92 -3.28 8.80 11.00
N ASP A 93 -1.94 8.79 11.05
CA ASP A 93 -1.20 9.70 11.92
C ASP A 93 -1.26 11.12 11.37
N ALA A 94 -1.63 12.10 12.21
CA ALA A 94 -1.69 13.50 11.80
C ALA A 94 -0.33 14.05 11.35
N ALA A 95 0.77 13.51 11.90
CA ALA A 95 2.12 13.88 11.49
C ALA A 95 2.52 13.35 10.10
N ALA A 96 1.69 12.48 9.50
CA ALA A 96 2.05 11.83 8.24
C ALA A 96 2.13 12.78 7.06
N GLU A 97 1.27 13.79 7.05
CA GLU A 97 1.25 14.81 6.01
C GLU A 97 2.52 15.67 6.06
N GLU A 98 2.92 16.14 7.24
CA GLU A 98 4.14 16.93 7.42
C GLU A 98 5.40 16.13 7.07
N ARG A 99 5.47 14.86 7.48
CA ARG A 99 6.64 14.01 7.28
C ARG A 99 6.87 13.62 5.81
N LEU A 100 5.81 13.62 4.99
CA LEU A 100 5.80 13.12 3.61
C LEU A 100 5.62 14.21 2.54
N SER A 101 5.52 15.49 2.96
CA SER A 101 5.46 16.66 2.09
C SER A 101 6.80 17.04 1.45
#